data_AF-A0A5K1EVU1-F1
#
_entry.id   AF-A0A5K1EVU1-F1
#
_cell.length_a   1.000
_cell.length_b   1.000
_cell.length_c   1.000
_cell.angle_alpha   90.00
_cell.angle_beta   90.00
_cell.angle_gamma   90.00
#
_symmetry.space_group_name_H-M   'P 1'
#
loop_
_entity.id
_entity.type
_entity.pdbx_description
1 polymer ?
#
loop_
_entity_poly.entity_id
_entity_poly.type
_entity_poly.pdbx_seq_one_letter_code
_entity_poly.pdbx_strand_id
1 'polypeptide(L)' 'VSEQDLEFAQNAIGEFGGDNRAGIEGTLHRISAIRSRKGLIVGLTCRIGRSVTGHVDMVRDLLQYKESILFLG' A
#
# COMPACT_ATOMS: atom_id res chain seq x y z
N VAL A 1 8.65 -20.92 3.10
CA VAL A 1 8.26 -20.13 1.92
C VAL A 1 9.16 -20.56 0.79
N SER A 2 8.58 -21.19 -0.23
CA SER A 2 9.25 -21.65 -1.44
C SER A 2 9.32 -20.53 -2.49
N GLU A 3 10.10 -20.74 -3.56
CA GLU A 3 10.11 -19.82 -4.71
C GLU A 3 8.75 -19.76 -5.41
N GLN A 4 8.03 -20.89 -5.44
CA GLN A 4 6.67 -20.99 -6.00
C GLN A 4 5.66 -20.17 -5.19
N ASP A 5 5.79 -20.12 -3.85
CA ASP A 5 4.95 -19.27 -3.00
C ASP A 5 5.13 -17.77 -3.35
N LEU A 6 6.37 -17.40 -3.67
CA LEU A 6 6.77 -16.04 -4.01
C LEU A 6 6.27 -15.62 -5.40
N GLU A 7 6.34 -16.53 -6.37
CA GLU A 7 5.81 -16.35 -7.72
C GLU A 7 4.28 -16.26 -7.70
N PHE A 8 3.62 -17.14 -6.94
CA PHE A 8 2.17 -17.08 -6.72
C PHE A 8 1.74 -15.74 -6.13
N ALA A 9 2.43 -15.27 -5.08
CA ALA A 9 2.12 -13.99 -4.45
C ALA A 9 2.37 -12.80 -5.41
N GLN A 10 3.46 -12.82 -6.17
CA GLN A 10 3.74 -11.78 -7.19
C GLN A 10 2.62 -11.70 -8.22
N ASN A 11 2.16 -12.84 -8.74
CA ASN A 11 1.08 -12.89 -9.73
C ASN A 11 -0.25 -12.34 -9.18
N ALA A 12 -0.50 -12.51 -7.88
CA ALA A 12 -1.70 -11.99 -7.23
C ALA A 12 -1.66 -10.46 -6.96
N ILE A 13 -0.47 -9.88 -6.78
CA ILE A 13 -0.29 -8.46 -6.46
C ILE A 13 -0.30 -7.59 -7.75
N GLY A 14 0.15 -8.14 -8.87
CA GLY A 14 0.29 -7.41 -10.13
C GLY A 14 1.62 -6.66 -10.24
N GLU A 15 1.65 -5.57 -11.02
CA GLU A 15 2.88 -4.82 -11.27
C GLU A 15 3.30 -3.94 -10.08
N PHE A 16 4.59 -3.93 -9.81
CA PHE A 16 5.21 -2.98 -8.88
C PHE A 16 5.56 -1.69 -9.63
N GLY A 17 5.21 -0.55 -9.03
CA GLY A 17 5.57 0.77 -9.56
C GLY A 17 7.08 1.06 -9.46
N GLY A 18 7.49 2.23 -9.97
CA GLY A 18 8.90 2.64 -10.03
C GLY A 18 9.61 2.77 -8.68
N ASP A 19 8.86 2.90 -7.58
CA ASP A 19 9.39 2.91 -6.21
C ASP A 19 9.47 1.51 -5.57
N ASN A 20 9.27 0.46 -6.38
CA ASN A 20 9.31 -0.95 -5.98
C ASN A 20 8.19 -1.34 -4.99
N ARG A 21 7.02 -0.68 -5.11
CA ARG A 21 5.83 -0.94 -4.28
C ARG A 21 4.59 -1.18 -5.13
N ALA A 22 3.63 -1.87 -4.53
CA ALA A 22 2.30 -2.11 -5.08
C ALA A 22 1.25 -1.90 -3.98
N GLY A 23 0.08 -1.38 -4.35
CA GLY A 23 -1.10 -1.35 -3.50
C GLY A 23 -1.96 -2.58 -3.71
N ILE A 24 -2.77 -2.95 -2.72
CA ILE A 24 -3.88 -3.90 -2.93
C ILE A 24 -5.12 -3.05 -3.17
N GLU A 25 -5.68 -3.13 -4.38
CA GLU A 25 -6.82 -2.34 -4.82
C GLU A 25 -7.98 -2.39 -3.81
N GLY A 26 -8.58 -1.23 -3.54
CA GLY A 26 -9.67 -1.10 -2.57
C GLY A 26 -9.25 -1.20 -1.10
N THR A 27 -7.96 -1.30 -0.80
CA THR A 27 -7.46 -1.38 0.58
C THR A 27 -6.34 -0.38 0.87
N LEU A 28 -6.05 -0.16 2.16
CA LEU A 28 -4.92 0.66 2.61
C LEU A 28 -3.59 -0.11 2.66
N HIS A 29 -3.59 -1.36 2.21
CA HIS A 29 -2.42 -2.23 2.29
C HIS A 29 -1.44 -1.89 1.18
N ARG A 30 -0.16 -1.98 1.52
CA ARG A 30 0.93 -1.78 0.56
C ARG A 30 1.94 -2.90 0.67
N ILE A 31 2.29 -3.48 -0.46
CA ILE A 31 3.37 -4.46 -0.59
C ILE A 31 4.63 -3.74 -1.10
N SER A 32 5.79 -4.08 -0.56
CA SER A 32 7.09 -3.69 -1.13
C SER A 32 7.86 -4.96 -1.47
N ALA A 33 8.50 -4.98 -2.64
CA ALA A 33 9.32 -6.12 -3.03
C ALA A 33 10.76 -5.94 -2.54
N ILE A 34 11.36 -7.02 -2.07
CA ILE A 34 12.79 -7.10 -1.79
C ILE A 34 13.43 -7.66 -3.04
N ARG A 35 14.34 -6.90 -3.66
CA ARG A 35 15.01 -7.31 -4.89
C ARG A 35 16.48 -7.60 -4.66
N SER A 36 16.98 -8.62 -5.34
CA SER A 36 18.41 -8.88 -5.45
C SER A 36 19.10 -7.81 -6.30
N ARG A 37 20.44 -7.80 -6.30
CA ARG A 37 21.24 -6.93 -7.18
C ARG A 37 21.00 -7.19 -8.67
N LYS A 38 20.43 -8.33 -9.04
CA LYS A 38 20.05 -8.68 -10.42
C LYS A 38 18.60 -8.28 -10.76
N GLY A 39 17.88 -7.62 -9.86
CA GLY A 39 16.50 -7.16 -10.06
C GLY A 39 15.41 -8.20 -9.75
N LEU A 40 15.77 -9.45 -9.51
CA LEU A 40 14.84 -10.53 -9.15
C LEU A 40 14.21 -10.27 -7.78
N ILE A 41 12.89 -10.46 -7.67
CA ILE A 41 12.17 -10.41 -6.38
C ILE A 41 12.54 -11.67 -5.58
N VAL A 42 13.11 -11.45 -4.40
CA VAL A 42 13.54 -12.52 -3.47
C VAL A 42 12.75 -12.50 -2.17
N GLY A 43 11.82 -11.57 -2.02
CA GLY A 43 10.97 -11.44 -0.84
C GLY A 43 9.95 -10.33 -1.01
N LEU A 44 8.93 -10.34 -0.15
CA LEU A 44 7.87 -9.34 -0.11
C LEU A 44 7.65 -8.91 1.35
N THR A 45 7.37 -7.63 1.55
CA THR A 45 6.91 -7.10 2.85
C THR A 45 5.54 -6.47 2.67
N CYS A 46 4.58 -6.83 3.52
CA CYS A 46 3.25 -6.22 3.53
C CYS A 46 3.11 -5.27 4.72
N ARG A 47 2.66 -4.04 4.45
CA ARG A 47 2.18 -3.11 5.48
C ARG A 47 0.66 -3.19 5.53
N ILE A 48 0.15 -3.58 6.69
CA ILE A 48 -1.28 -3.73 6.94
C ILE A 48 -1.87 -2.37 7.27
N GLY A 49 -2.64 -1.82 6.33
CA GLY A 49 -3.38 -0.58 6.55
C GLY A 49 -4.77 -0.91 7.12
N ARG A 50 -5.12 -0.30 8.24
CA ARG A 50 -6.44 -0.45 8.86
C ARG A 50 -7.23 0.84 8.73
N SER A 51 -8.44 0.75 8.20
CA SER A 51 -9.39 1.86 8.30
C SER A 51 -9.95 1.91 9.72
N VAL A 52 -9.96 3.11 10.29
CA VAL A 52 -10.57 3.36 11.60
C VAL A 52 -11.81 4.22 11.36
N THR A 53 -12.98 3.67 11.67
CA THR A 53 -14.26 4.35 11.49
C THR A 53 -14.58 5.25 12.69
N GLY A 54 -15.48 6.22 12.50
CA GLY A 54 -15.98 7.07 13.60
C GLY A 54 -15.05 8.21 14.03
N HIS A 55 -13.97 8.47 13.29
CA HIS A 55 -12.97 9.50 13.63
C HIS A 55 -13.10 10.78 12.78
N VAL A 56 -14.00 10.77 11.79
CA VAL A 56 -14.19 11.90 10.86
C VAL A 56 -14.72 13.16 11.56
N ASP A 57 -15.34 13.01 12.73
CA ASP A 57 -15.91 14.13 13.47
C ASP A 57 -14.85 15.11 13.96
N MET A 58 -13.60 14.64 14.14
CA MET A 58 -12.47 15.50 14.52
C MET A 58 -12.07 16.52 13.45
N VAL A 59 -12.45 16.28 12.19
CA VAL A 59 -12.10 17.15 11.05
C VAL A 59 -13.36 17.64 10.33
N ARG A 60 -14.55 17.46 10.91
CA ARG A 60 -15.83 17.74 10.27
C ARG A 60 -15.99 19.22 9.92
N ASP A 61 -15.58 20.09 10.83
CA ASP A 61 -15.56 21.54 10.68
C ASP A 61 -14.62 22.00 9.57
N LEU A 62 -13.43 21.38 9.48
CA LEU A 62 -12.49 21.61 8.40
C LEU A 62 -13.10 21.24 7.05
N LEU A 63 -13.79 20.10 6.94
CA LEU A 63 -14.45 19.69 5.69
C LEU A 63 -15.56 20.64 5.22
N GLN A 64 -16.08 21.51 6.09
CA GLN A 64 -17.07 22.54 5.74
C GLN A 64 -16.44 23.83 5.22
N TYR A 65 -15.12 24.00 5.36
CA TYR A 65 -14.40 25.11 4.73
C TYR A 65 -14.49 24.98 3.20
N LYS A 66 -14.75 26.10 2.51
CA LYS A 66 -14.82 26.16 1.04
C LYS A 66 -13.44 26.37 0.39
N GLU A 67 -12.37 26.13 1.15
CA GLU A 67 -10.99 26.25 0.68
C GLU A 67 -10.36 24.86 0.50
N SER A 68 -9.24 24.82 -0.21
CA SER A 68 -8.50 23.56 -0.41
C SER A 68 -7.88 23.09 0.90
N ILE A 69 -8.08 21.81 1.24
CA ILE A 69 -7.54 21.17 2.43
C ILE A 69 -6.50 20.13 1.99
N LEU A 70 -5.29 20.23 2.53
CA LEU A 70 -4.23 19.24 2.32
C LEU A 70 -4.13 18.33 3.55
N PHE A 71 -4.35 17.03 3.35
CA PHE A 71 -4.05 16.01 4.35
C PHE A 71 -2.61 15.53 4.16
N LEU A 72 -1.76 15.75 5.17
CA LEU A 72 -0.39 15.25 5.21
C LEU A 72 -0.31 14.09 6.20
N GLY A 73 0.32 12.99 5.78
CA GLY A 73 0.53 11.78 6.57
C GLY A 73 1.75 11.00 6.09
#